data_AF-A0A2E8AED1-F1
#
_entry.id   AF-A0A2E8AED1-F1
#
_cell.length_a   1.000
_cell.length_b   1.000
_cell.length_c   1.000
_cell.angle_alpha   90.00
_cell.angle_beta   90.00
_cell.angle_gamma   90.00
#
_symmetry.space_group_name_H-M   'P 1'
#
loop_
_entity.id
_entity.type
_entity.pdbx_description
1 polymer ?
#
loop_
_entity_poly.entity_id
_entity_poly.type
_entity_poly.pdbx_seq_one_letter_code
_entity_poly.pdbx_strand_id
1 'polypeptide(L)'
;AVAGFSAGSGAPFGLVPSAEAAQGEAEGEAKGEAEGSAKGEGEAEGRAEGEAEGRAEGEAEGEAEGEAEGEAEGVSASLKKAVRRPEDYTPYQGNVADLRAQGEKLFNDTSLSSNGLACATCHVNGGLYNPTFKNEYPHVVAMGQRDFGMDMVYLDEMVQICMVAPMAAEPLEWGSEELAALTEYSRVEQKKFIDKQ
;
A
#
# COMPACT_ATOMS: atom_id res chain seq x y z
N ALA A 1 -51.19 36.97 35.13
CA ALA A 1 -50.61 37.95 36.07
C ALA A 1 -51.17 37.69 37.46
N VAL A 2 -50.36 37.09 38.34
CA VAL A 2 -50.40 37.27 39.80
C VAL A 2 -48.96 37.14 40.26
N ALA A 3 -48.52 38.13 41.02
CA ALA A 3 -47.16 38.31 41.51
C ALA A 3 -47.00 37.73 42.92
N GLY A 4 -45.75 37.52 43.32
CA GLY A 4 -45.32 37.54 44.72
C GLY A 4 -44.25 36.50 45.03
N PHE A 5 -43.17 36.77 45.75
CA PHE A 5 -42.63 38.01 46.32
C PHE A 5 -41.22 37.68 46.88
N SER A 6 -40.24 38.57 46.63
CA SER A 6 -39.11 39.06 47.47
C SER A 6 -38.52 38.24 48.63
N ALA A 7 -37.28 38.41 49.09
CA ALA A 7 -36.12 39.28 48.81
C ALA A 7 -34.92 38.73 49.64
N GLY A 8 -33.67 38.89 49.20
CA GLY A 8 -32.72 39.84 49.80
C GLY A 8 -31.65 39.12 50.65
N SER A 9 -30.41 39.55 50.87
CA SER A 9 -29.57 40.70 50.46
C SER A 9 -28.14 40.44 51.00
N GLY A 10 -27.10 41.01 50.36
CA GLY A 10 -25.94 41.57 51.08
C GLY A 10 -24.59 40.83 51.08
N ALA A 11 -23.63 41.35 50.31
CA ALA A 11 -22.16 41.33 50.58
C ALA A 11 -21.78 42.56 51.47
N PRO A 12 -20.52 42.94 51.84
CA PRO A 12 -19.18 42.52 51.34
C PRO A 12 -17.98 42.51 52.38
N PHE A 13 -16.78 42.16 51.87
CA PHE A 13 -15.36 42.45 52.25
C PHE A 13 -14.96 43.17 53.57
N GLY A 14 -13.81 42.74 54.15
CA GLY A 14 -12.86 43.62 54.86
C GLY A 14 -11.88 43.01 55.90
N LEU A 15 -10.59 42.92 55.53
CA LEU A 15 -9.32 43.24 56.27
C LEU A 15 -8.90 42.57 57.63
N VAL A 16 -7.63 42.10 57.61
CA VAL A 16 -6.59 41.76 58.65
C VAL A 16 -6.32 42.88 59.70
N PRO A 17 -5.53 42.72 60.84
CA PRO A 17 -4.29 41.90 61.05
C PRO A 17 -3.93 41.38 62.50
N SER A 18 -2.74 40.74 62.60
CA SER A 18 -1.70 40.67 63.68
C SER A 18 -1.95 40.10 65.09
N ALA A 19 -1.08 39.16 65.52
CA ALA A 19 -0.01 39.42 66.53
C ALA A 19 0.74 38.14 67.00
N GLU A 20 2.06 38.15 66.80
CA GLU A 20 3.22 37.73 67.64
C GLU A 20 3.18 36.64 68.76
N ALA A 21 4.24 35.81 68.68
CA ALA A 21 5.23 35.42 69.70
C ALA A 21 4.97 34.31 70.74
N ALA A 22 5.81 33.27 70.73
CA ALA A 22 6.67 32.87 71.87
C ALA A 22 7.65 31.73 71.50
N GLN A 23 8.86 31.81 72.04
CA GLN A 23 10.05 30.99 71.82
C GLN A 23 10.08 29.70 72.67
N GLY A 24 10.90 28.73 72.27
CA GLY A 24 11.31 27.58 73.09
C GLY A 24 12.43 26.79 72.42
N GLU A 25 13.66 27.02 72.86
CA GLU A 25 14.89 26.32 72.47
C GLU A 25 15.06 25.02 73.30
N ALA A 26 15.55 23.93 72.71
CA ALA A 26 16.46 22.97 73.35
C ALA A 26 17.00 21.93 72.36
N GLU A 27 18.31 21.70 72.44
CA GLU A 27 19.19 20.97 71.55
C GLU A 27 19.11 19.44 71.67
N GLY A 28 19.52 18.75 70.60
CA GLY A 28 19.81 17.32 70.59
C GLY A 28 20.61 16.94 69.34
N GLU A 29 21.94 17.04 69.42
CA GLU A 29 22.86 16.50 68.42
C GLU A 29 22.86 14.97 68.44
N ALA A 30 22.68 14.34 67.27
CA ALA A 30 23.39 13.12 66.91
C ALA A 30 23.41 12.95 65.38
N LYS A 31 24.62 13.04 64.82
CA LYS A 31 24.97 12.78 63.41
C LYS A 31 24.58 11.37 62.94
N GLY A 32 24.05 11.30 61.73
CA GLY A 32 24.06 10.13 60.86
C GLY A 32 24.00 10.60 59.41
N GLU A 33 25.15 10.65 58.75
CA GLU A 33 25.30 11.05 57.34
C GLU A 33 24.80 9.92 56.43
N ALA A 34 24.07 10.28 55.37
CA ALA A 34 24.26 9.88 53.97
C ALA A 34 22.95 9.59 53.19
N GLU A 35 22.63 10.52 52.27
CA GLU A 35 22.11 10.33 50.90
C GLU A 35 20.70 9.72 50.74
N GLY A 36 19.75 10.24 49.95
CA GLY A 36 19.66 11.36 49.00
C GLY A 36 18.21 11.42 48.46
N SER A 37 17.76 12.60 48.09
CA SER A 37 16.36 12.95 47.75
C SER A 37 15.78 12.25 46.52
N ALA A 38 14.48 11.92 46.65
CA ALA A 38 13.37 12.05 45.69
C ALA A 38 13.61 11.85 44.17
N LYS A 39 12.87 10.91 43.56
CA LYS A 39 12.05 11.14 42.35
C LYS A 39 11.21 9.89 42.03
N GLY A 40 9.89 10.02 42.02
CA GLY A 40 8.94 8.97 41.64
C GLY A 40 7.91 9.51 40.65
N GLU A 41 8.38 10.28 39.67
CA GLU A 41 7.61 10.73 38.51
C GLU A 41 8.47 10.37 37.29
N GLY A 42 8.15 9.24 36.68
CA GLY A 42 8.88 8.70 35.53
C GLY A 42 8.15 7.59 34.78
N GLU A 43 7.01 7.11 35.29
CA GLU A 43 6.29 5.97 34.69
C GLU A 43 5.11 6.39 33.80
N ALA A 44 4.65 7.64 33.87
CA ALA A 44 3.55 8.13 33.04
C ALA A 44 4.01 8.72 31.69
N GLU A 45 5.20 9.32 31.64
CA GLU A 45 5.70 9.98 30.43
C GLU A 45 6.35 8.98 29.45
N GLY A 46 7.04 7.95 29.96
CA GLY A 46 7.68 6.93 29.10
C GLY A 46 6.72 6.08 28.26
N ARG A 47 5.43 5.99 28.64
CA ARG A 47 4.43 5.23 27.88
C ARG A 47 3.75 6.06 26.78
N ALA A 48 3.51 7.34 27.03
CA ALA A 48 2.88 8.22 26.06
C ALA A 48 3.87 8.60 24.93
N GLU A 49 5.14 8.80 25.26
CA GLU A 49 6.18 9.10 24.27
C GLU A 49 6.52 7.86 23.43
N GLY A 50 6.64 6.67 24.03
CA GLY A 50 6.93 5.43 23.30
C GLY A 50 5.82 4.98 22.32
N GLU A 51 4.55 5.25 22.62
CA GLU A 51 3.43 4.92 21.71
C GLU A 51 3.23 5.98 20.61
N ALA A 52 3.59 7.25 20.86
CA ALA A 52 3.52 8.33 19.87
C ALA A 52 4.71 8.30 18.90
N GLU A 53 5.93 8.10 19.38
CA GLU A 53 7.14 7.97 18.55
C GLU A 53 7.11 6.66 17.76
N GLY A 54 6.75 5.53 18.39
CA GLY A 54 6.67 4.24 17.68
C GLY A 54 5.63 4.19 16.56
N ARG A 55 4.57 5.00 16.63
CA ARG A 55 3.57 5.11 15.57
C ARG A 55 3.97 6.11 14.48
N ALA A 56 4.55 7.25 14.86
CA ALA A 56 5.03 8.24 13.90
C ALA A 56 6.23 7.73 13.10
N GLU A 57 7.17 7.04 13.73
CA GLU A 57 8.32 6.41 13.06
C GLU A 57 7.89 5.18 12.26
N GLY A 58 6.99 4.34 12.79
CA GLY A 58 6.49 3.18 12.04
C GLY A 58 5.66 3.51 10.80
N GLU A 59 4.86 4.59 10.82
CA GLU A 59 4.10 5.05 9.66
C GLU A 59 5.00 5.87 8.70
N ALA A 60 5.92 6.71 9.20
CA ALA A 60 6.80 7.51 8.35
C ALA A 60 7.94 6.68 7.71
N GLU A 61 8.55 5.73 8.41
CA GLU A 61 9.56 4.83 7.83
C GLU A 61 8.90 3.75 6.96
N GLY A 62 7.70 3.27 7.30
CA GLY A 62 6.95 2.36 6.44
C GLY A 62 6.53 2.97 5.10
N GLU A 63 6.20 4.27 5.07
CA GLU A 63 5.90 5.01 3.84
C GLU A 63 7.18 5.48 3.14
N ALA A 64 8.20 5.96 3.87
CA ALA A 64 9.44 6.47 3.26
C ALA A 64 10.40 5.37 2.78
N GLU A 65 10.54 4.23 3.46
CA GLU A 65 11.33 3.10 2.96
C GLU A 65 10.61 2.36 1.83
N GLY A 66 9.27 2.33 1.85
CA GLY A 66 8.46 1.84 0.73
C GLY A 66 8.63 2.67 -0.56
N GLU A 67 8.91 3.98 -0.42
CA GLU A 67 9.21 4.88 -1.54
C GLU A 67 10.70 4.87 -1.93
N ALA A 68 11.62 4.76 -0.96
CA ALA A 68 13.06 4.85 -1.21
C ALA A 68 13.71 3.57 -1.75
N GLU A 69 13.15 2.37 -1.49
CA GLU A 69 13.62 1.14 -2.15
C GLU A 69 13.09 0.99 -3.59
N GLY A 70 12.19 1.88 -4.03
CA GLY A 70 11.62 1.90 -5.38
C GLY A 70 12.53 2.48 -6.47
N GLU A 71 13.66 3.10 -6.10
CA GLU A 71 14.57 3.79 -7.02
C GLU A 71 15.72 2.91 -7.56
N ALA A 72 15.58 1.59 -7.46
CA ALA A 72 16.47 0.63 -8.13
C ALA A 72 15.66 -0.27 -9.09
N GLU A 73 15.38 0.24 -10.30
CA GLU A 73 14.96 -0.53 -11.49
C GLU A 73 13.86 -1.59 -11.27
N GLY A 74 12.87 -1.31 -10.41
CA GLY A 74 11.81 -2.25 -10.06
C GLY A 74 10.41 -1.75 -10.45
N VAL A 75 9.50 -2.67 -10.80
CA VAL A 75 8.08 -2.35 -10.99
C VAL A 75 7.47 -1.88 -9.66
N SER A 76 6.71 -0.78 -9.68
CA SER A 76 6.09 -0.20 -8.48
C SER A 76 5.13 -1.17 -7.79
N ALA A 77 4.96 -1.03 -6.46
CA ALA A 77 4.04 -1.87 -5.69
C ALA A 77 2.59 -1.83 -6.23
N SER A 78 2.14 -0.67 -6.69
CA SER A 78 0.83 -0.48 -7.31
C SER A 78 0.67 -1.31 -8.58
N LEU A 79 1.67 -1.31 -9.47
CA LEU A 79 1.65 -2.12 -10.69
C LEU A 79 1.75 -3.62 -10.38
N LYS A 80 2.57 -4.01 -9.40
CA LYS A 80 2.63 -5.39 -8.90
C LYS A 80 1.27 -5.89 -8.45
N LYS A 81 0.47 -5.06 -7.78
CA LYS A 81 -0.89 -5.39 -7.38
C LYS A 81 -1.85 -5.43 -8.58
N ALA A 82 -1.75 -4.49 -9.51
CA ALA A 82 -2.68 -4.36 -10.63
C ALA A 82 -2.66 -5.55 -11.60
N VAL A 83 -1.51 -6.21 -11.79
CA VAL A 83 -1.37 -7.35 -12.71
C VAL A 83 -1.75 -8.70 -12.10
N ARG A 84 -2.14 -8.75 -10.83
CA ARG A 84 -2.59 -9.98 -10.16
C ARG A 84 -4.10 -10.11 -10.25
N ARG A 85 -4.58 -11.32 -10.56
CA ARG A 85 -6.02 -11.62 -10.55
C ARG A 85 -6.63 -11.32 -9.18
N PRO A 86 -7.80 -10.65 -9.12
CA PRO A 86 -8.57 -10.56 -7.88
C PRO A 86 -9.14 -11.94 -7.50
N GLU A 87 -9.46 -12.14 -6.21
CA GLU A 87 -9.92 -13.42 -5.68
C GLU A 87 -11.25 -13.89 -6.29
N ASP A 88 -12.13 -12.96 -6.64
CA ASP A 88 -13.44 -13.19 -7.25
C ASP A 88 -13.44 -13.06 -8.78
N TYR A 89 -12.26 -13.20 -9.39
CA TYR A 89 -12.09 -13.04 -10.83
C TYR A 89 -12.95 -14.01 -11.64
N THR A 90 -13.83 -13.43 -12.47
CA THR A 90 -14.56 -14.16 -13.52
C THR A 90 -14.24 -13.51 -14.87
N PRO A 91 -13.68 -14.26 -15.84
CA PRO A 91 -13.39 -13.70 -17.16
C PRO A 91 -14.67 -13.34 -17.90
N TYR A 92 -14.62 -12.26 -18.68
CA TYR A 92 -15.68 -11.90 -19.61
C TYR A 92 -16.00 -13.09 -20.54
N GLN A 93 -17.29 -13.36 -20.73
CA GLN A 93 -17.78 -14.44 -21.58
C GLN A 93 -18.43 -13.83 -22.83
N GLY A 94 -17.84 -14.11 -23.98
CA GLY A 94 -18.31 -13.62 -25.27
C GLY A 94 -18.17 -14.66 -26.37
N ASN A 95 -18.55 -14.29 -27.59
CA ASN A 95 -18.32 -15.16 -28.74
C ASN A 95 -16.80 -15.28 -29.00
N VAL A 96 -16.31 -16.50 -29.02
CA VAL A 96 -14.87 -16.78 -29.16
C VAL A 96 -14.28 -16.25 -30.47
N ALA A 97 -15.03 -16.28 -31.58
CA ALA A 97 -14.55 -15.76 -32.85
C ALA A 97 -14.43 -14.23 -32.83
N ASP A 98 -15.39 -13.55 -32.21
CA ASP A 98 -15.38 -12.09 -32.05
C ASP A 98 -14.24 -11.64 -31.13
N LEU A 99 -14.07 -12.33 -29.99
CA LEU A 99 -12.96 -12.08 -29.06
C LEU A 99 -11.60 -12.26 -29.73
N ARG A 100 -11.42 -13.29 -30.57
CA ARG A 100 -10.17 -13.47 -31.34
C ARG A 100 -9.93 -12.34 -32.33
N ALA A 101 -10.97 -11.93 -33.05
CA ALA A 101 -10.86 -10.86 -34.05
C ALA A 101 -10.55 -9.50 -33.39
N GLN A 102 -11.14 -9.22 -32.23
CA GLN A 102 -10.81 -8.03 -31.45
C GLN A 102 -9.42 -8.12 -30.82
N GLY A 103 -9.06 -9.28 -30.27
CA GLY A 103 -7.76 -9.52 -29.67
C GLY A 103 -6.63 -9.34 -30.69
N GLU A 104 -6.81 -9.77 -31.93
CA GLU A 104 -5.87 -9.51 -33.02
C GLU A 104 -5.69 -8.02 -33.29
N LYS A 105 -6.78 -7.23 -33.29
CA LYS A 105 -6.70 -5.77 -33.47
C LYS A 105 -5.92 -5.13 -32.32
N LEU A 106 -6.28 -5.45 -31.08
CA LEU A 106 -5.62 -4.91 -29.88
C LEU A 106 -4.15 -5.31 -29.81
N PHE A 107 -3.81 -6.54 -30.19
CA PHE A 107 -2.42 -7.03 -30.21
C PHE A 107 -1.51 -6.20 -31.13
N ASN A 108 -2.08 -5.57 -32.16
CA ASN A 108 -1.38 -4.71 -33.11
C ASN A 108 -1.58 -3.20 -32.83
N ASP A 109 -2.32 -2.84 -31.79
CA ASP A 109 -2.68 -1.45 -31.50
C ASP A 109 -1.61 -0.76 -30.67
N THR A 110 -0.87 0.15 -31.30
CA THR A 110 0.16 0.95 -30.62
C THR A 110 -0.42 2.06 -29.74
N SER A 111 -1.72 2.35 -29.84
CA SER A 111 -2.36 3.37 -29.00
C SER A 111 -2.63 2.91 -27.57
N LEU A 112 -2.49 1.60 -27.31
CA LEU A 112 -2.60 1.03 -25.96
C LEU A 112 -1.44 1.47 -25.03
N SER A 113 -0.29 1.86 -25.60
CA SER A 113 0.90 2.23 -24.83
C SER A 113 1.21 3.72 -24.91
N SER A 114 1.82 4.23 -23.86
CA SER A 114 2.40 5.58 -23.86
C SER A 114 3.71 5.68 -24.63
N ASN A 115 4.38 4.55 -24.89
CA ASN A 115 5.68 4.49 -25.56
C ASN A 115 5.62 4.00 -27.02
N GLY A 116 4.42 3.81 -27.58
CA GLY A 116 4.20 3.43 -28.98
C GLY A 116 4.45 1.96 -29.30
N LEU A 117 4.66 1.10 -28.30
CA LEU A 117 4.74 -0.34 -28.46
C LEU A 117 3.34 -0.97 -28.55
N ALA A 118 3.19 -1.96 -29.42
CA ALA A 118 2.09 -2.93 -29.38
C ALA A 118 2.67 -4.29 -28.98
N CYS A 119 1.81 -5.26 -28.63
CA CYS A 119 2.26 -6.63 -28.38
C CYS A 119 3.01 -7.19 -29.61
N ALA A 120 2.49 -6.89 -30.80
CA ALA A 120 3.09 -7.27 -32.07
C ALA A 120 4.49 -6.70 -32.30
N THR A 121 4.86 -5.58 -31.68
CA THR A 121 6.19 -4.98 -31.83
C THR A 121 7.29 -5.96 -31.40
N CYS A 122 7.02 -6.80 -30.39
CA CYS A 122 7.95 -7.82 -29.91
C CYS A 122 7.60 -9.24 -30.38
N HIS A 123 6.31 -9.56 -30.47
CA HIS A 123 5.83 -10.93 -30.65
C HIS A 123 5.40 -11.30 -32.07
N VAL A 124 5.62 -10.42 -33.05
CA VAL A 124 5.35 -10.73 -34.45
C VAL A 124 6.02 -12.04 -34.88
N ASN A 125 5.28 -12.90 -35.56
CA ASN A 125 5.71 -14.21 -36.04
C ASN A 125 6.18 -15.20 -34.96
N GLY A 126 5.88 -14.95 -33.68
CA GLY A 126 6.38 -15.75 -32.56
C GLY A 126 7.75 -15.31 -32.04
N GLY A 127 8.17 -14.09 -32.39
CA GLY A 127 9.41 -13.49 -31.90
C GLY A 127 9.38 -13.26 -30.39
N LEU A 128 10.57 -13.27 -29.78
CA LEU A 128 10.82 -12.91 -28.38
C LEU A 128 10.00 -13.66 -27.31
N TYR A 129 9.24 -14.70 -27.69
CA TYR A 129 8.67 -15.62 -26.72
C TYR A 129 9.76 -16.48 -26.10
N ASN A 130 9.72 -16.63 -24.78
CA ASN A 130 10.56 -17.59 -24.09
C ASN A 130 10.15 -19.02 -24.51
N PRO A 131 11.07 -20.00 -24.59
CA PRO A 131 10.72 -21.41 -24.79
C PRO A 131 9.66 -21.96 -23.83
N THR A 132 9.52 -21.41 -22.62
CA THR A 132 8.47 -21.80 -21.66
C THR A 132 7.07 -21.39 -22.12
N PHE A 133 6.93 -20.49 -23.10
CA PHE A 133 5.63 -20.07 -23.63
C PHE A 133 4.80 -21.23 -24.17
N LYS A 134 5.43 -22.34 -24.58
CA LYS A 134 4.72 -23.57 -24.99
C LYS A 134 4.07 -24.35 -23.84
N ASN A 135 4.42 -24.05 -22.60
CA ASN A 135 3.89 -24.74 -21.43
C ASN A 135 2.45 -24.30 -21.19
N GLU A 136 1.63 -25.22 -20.69
CA GLU A 136 0.27 -24.90 -20.26
C GLU A 136 0.29 -23.81 -19.17
N TYR A 137 -0.66 -22.90 -19.21
CA TYR A 137 -0.84 -21.89 -18.16
C TYR A 137 -1.79 -22.43 -17.07
N PRO A 138 -1.53 -22.13 -15.78
CA PRO A 138 -0.45 -21.28 -15.29
C PRO A 138 0.91 -22.00 -15.26
N HIS A 139 2.00 -21.25 -15.43
CA HIS A 139 3.37 -21.74 -15.26
C HIS A 139 4.31 -20.64 -14.75
N VAL A 140 5.52 -21.02 -14.37
CA VAL A 140 6.57 -20.08 -13.94
C VAL A 140 7.04 -19.25 -15.13
N VAL A 141 6.91 -17.92 -15.04
CA VAL A 141 7.44 -16.99 -16.04
C VAL A 141 8.53 -16.14 -15.39
N ALA A 142 9.73 -16.13 -16.00
CA ALA A 142 10.90 -15.47 -15.42
C ALA A 142 10.68 -13.97 -15.11
N MET A 143 10.03 -13.22 -15.99
CA MET A 143 9.73 -11.80 -15.73
C MET A 143 8.64 -11.61 -14.68
N GLY A 144 7.62 -12.48 -14.64
CA GLY A 144 6.60 -12.45 -13.58
C GLY A 144 7.20 -12.75 -12.21
N GLN A 145 8.13 -13.70 -12.11
CA GLN A 145 8.82 -14.00 -10.86
C GLN A 145 9.78 -12.87 -10.46
N ARG A 146 10.66 -12.44 -11.37
CA ARG A 146 11.70 -11.44 -11.09
C ARG A 146 11.13 -10.06 -10.75
N ASP A 147 10.23 -9.56 -11.60
CA ASP A 147 9.80 -8.15 -11.54
C ASP A 147 8.51 -7.98 -10.74
N PHE A 148 7.67 -9.02 -10.74
CA PHE A 148 6.35 -8.98 -10.10
C PHE A 148 6.25 -9.86 -8.86
N GLY A 149 7.21 -10.74 -8.58
CA GLY A 149 7.16 -11.64 -7.42
C GLY A 149 6.05 -12.69 -7.53
N MET A 150 5.76 -13.18 -8.73
CA MET A 150 4.71 -14.16 -8.99
C MET A 150 5.31 -15.56 -9.16
N ASP A 151 4.89 -16.51 -8.32
CA ASP A 151 5.36 -17.90 -8.39
C ASP A 151 4.86 -18.62 -9.65
N MET A 152 3.60 -18.38 -9.99
CA MET A 152 2.92 -18.90 -11.17
C MET A 152 2.16 -17.76 -11.82
N VAL A 153 2.20 -17.70 -13.15
CA VAL A 153 1.53 -16.66 -13.93
C VAL A 153 0.47 -17.32 -14.78
N TYR A 154 -0.74 -16.79 -14.74
CA TYR A 154 -1.81 -17.13 -15.67
C TYR A 154 -1.70 -16.32 -16.98
N LEU A 155 -2.38 -16.75 -18.05
CA LEU A 155 -2.21 -16.11 -19.36
C LEU A 155 -2.71 -14.65 -19.42
N ASP A 156 -3.82 -14.33 -18.76
CA ASP A 156 -4.33 -12.95 -18.63
C ASP A 156 -3.41 -12.09 -17.76
N GLU A 157 -2.84 -12.64 -16.68
CA GLU A 157 -1.80 -11.96 -15.91
C GLU A 157 -0.57 -11.69 -16.77
N MET A 158 -0.17 -12.62 -17.64
CA MET A 158 0.91 -12.40 -18.60
C MET A 158 0.59 -11.26 -19.57
N VAL A 159 -0.65 -11.17 -20.04
CA VAL A 159 -1.11 -10.03 -20.86
C VAL A 159 -0.94 -8.72 -20.09
N GLN A 160 -1.44 -8.65 -18.85
CA GLN A 160 -1.33 -7.47 -18.00
C GLN A 160 0.14 -7.09 -17.72
N ILE A 161 1.00 -8.08 -17.44
CA ILE A 161 2.44 -7.90 -17.27
C ILE A 161 3.05 -7.24 -18.51
N CYS A 162 2.81 -7.78 -19.71
CA CYS A 162 3.34 -7.22 -20.96
C CYS A 162 2.83 -5.78 -21.22
N MET A 163 1.58 -5.51 -20.87
CA MET A 163 0.98 -4.18 -21.00
C MET A 163 1.68 -3.17 -20.10
N VAL A 164 1.85 -3.46 -18.82
CA VAL A 164 2.50 -2.51 -17.91
C VAL A 164 4.01 -2.44 -18.16
N ALA A 165 4.64 -3.55 -18.52
CA ALA A 165 6.06 -3.66 -18.81
C ALA A 165 6.34 -4.77 -19.85
N PRO A 166 6.86 -4.44 -21.05
CA PRO A 166 7.55 -3.20 -21.40
C PRO A 166 6.67 -2.12 -22.05
N MET A 167 5.38 -2.36 -22.27
CA MET A 167 4.55 -1.45 -23.08
C MET A 167 4.19 -0.13 -22.37
N ALA A 168 4.43 0.04 -21.06
CA ALA A 168 4.06 1.26 -20.35
C ALA A 168 2.60 1.68 -20.63
N ALA A 169 1.71 0.68 -20.69
CA ALA A 169 0.27 0.81 -20.82
C ALA A 169 -0.38 0.71 -19.44
N GLU A 170 -1.58 1.27 -19.31
CA GLU A 170 -2.41 1.00 -18.16
C GLU A 170 -2.93 -0.45 -18.23
N PRO A 171 -2.94 -1.20 -17.11
CA PRO A 171 -3.55 -2.52 -17.09
C PRO A 171 -5.04 -2.43 -17.40
N LEU A 172 -5.56 -3.42 -18.12
CA LEU A 172 -6.98 -3.49 -18.44
C LEU A 172 -7.80 -3.90 -17.20
N GLU A 173 -9.07 -3.53 -17.19
CA GLU A 173 -10.00 -4.02 -16.18
C GLU A 173 -10.13 -5.55 -16.28
N TRP A 174 -10.04 -6.26 -15.15
CA TRP A 174 -10.04 -7.73 -15.13
C TRP A 174 -11.26 -8.36 -15.83
N GLY A 175 -12.44 -7.77 -15.66
CA GLY A 175 -13.69 -8.25 -16.28
C GLY A 175 -13.99 -7.69 -17.67
N SER A 176 -13.03 -6.99 -18.30
CA SER A 176 -13.23 -6.33 -19.60
C SER A 176 -13.27 -7.32 -20.76
N GLU A 177 -13.97 -6.90 -21.82
CA GLU A 177 -13.97 -7.61 -23.09
C GLU A 177 -12.57 -7.57 -23.74
N GLU A 178 -11.84 -6.47 -23.59
CA GLU A 178 -10.49 -6.24 -24.10
C GLU A 178 -9.47 -7.24 -23.52
N LEU A 179 -9.48 -7.44 -22.19
CA LEU A 179 -8.58 -8.41 -21.56
C LEU A 179 -8.93 -9.83 -22.01
N ALA A 180 -10.21 -10.18 -22.07
CA ALA A 180 -10.64 -11.48 -22.56
C ALA A 180 -10.24 -11.70 -24.04
N ALA A 181 -10.39 -10.67 -24.88
CA ALA A 181 -10.02 -10.70 -26.28
C ALA A 181 -8.52 -10.91 -26.48
N LEU A 182 -7.67 -10.12 -25.81
CA LEU A 182 -6.21 -10.28 -25.86
C LEU A 182 -5.76 -11.63 -25.30
N THR A 183 -6.40 -12.10 -24.23
CA THR A 183 -6.10 -13.38 -23.60
C THR A 183 -6.47 -14.54 -24.52
N GLU A 184 -7.62 -14.47 -25.20
CA GLU A 184 -8.02 -15.48 -26.20
C GLU A 184 -7.12 -15.45 -27.43
N TYR A 185 -6.77 -14.28 -27.96
CA TYR A 185 -5.84 -14.17 -29.07
C TYR A 185 -4.42 -14.66 -28.72
N SER A 186 -3.98 -14.44 -27.49
CA SER A 186 -2.70 -14.96 -26.99
C SER A 186 -2.66 -16.50 -26.94
N ARG A 187 -3.80 -17.19 -26.74
CA ARG A 187 -3.89 -18.66 -26.89
C ARG A 187 -3.67 -19.10 -28.33
N VAL A 188 -4.19 -18.33 -29.28
CA VAL A 188 -3.96 -18.59 -30.71
C VAL A 188 -2.48 -18.44 -31.03
N GLU A 189 -1.83 -17.39 -30.54
CA GLU A 189 -0.38 -17.18 -30.71
C GLU A 189 0.44 -18.29 -30.03
N GLN A 190 0.06 -18.70 -28.82
CA GLN A 190 0.67 -19.84 -28.13
C GLN A 190 0.60 -21.12 -28.95
N LYS A 191 -0.59 -21.42 -29.49
CA LYS A 191 -0.78 -22.58 -30.37
C LYS A 191 0.10 -22.51 -31.62
N LYS A 192 0.14 -21.36 -32.30
CA LYS A 192 1.01 -21.14 -33.46
C LYS A 192 2.49 -21.31 -33.12
N PHE A 193 2.91 -20.86 -31.93
CA PHE A 193 4.29 -21.01 -31.46
C PHE A 193 4.65 -22.47 -31.20
N ILE A 194 3.72 -23.26 -30.62
CA ILE A 194 3.88 -24.70 -30.43
C ILE A 194 3.98 -25.42 -31.77
N ASP A 195 3.05 -25.14 -32.69
CA ASP A 195 2.95 -25.84 -33.97
C ASP A 195 4.13 -25.55 -34.94
N LYS A 196 4.95 -24.54 -34.66
CA LYS A 196 6.13 -24.14 -35.46
C LYS A 196 7.46 -24.75 -34.99
N GLN A 197 7.51 -25.37 -33.80
CA GLN A 197 8.71 -26.00 -33.25
C GLN A 197 8.76 -27.49 -33.53
#